data_AF-A0A8J7PK73-F1
#
_entry.id   AF-A0A8J7PK73-F1
#
_cell.length_a   1.000
_cell.length_b   1.000
_cell.length_c   1.000
_cell.angle_alpha   90.00
_cell.angle_beta   90.00
_cell.angle_gamma   90.00
#
_symmetry.space_group_name_H-M   'P 1'
#
loop_
_entity.id
_entity.type
_entity.pdbx_description
1 polymer ?
#
loop_
_entity_poly.entity_id
_entity_poly.type
_entity_poly.pdbx_seq_one_letter_code
_entity_poly.pdbx_strand_id
1 'polypeptide(L)'
;MAADFSNELEIINHYLVSCSLPSHIEPTESIPGSSRAAYTQFPYSFLHHLRRVYAHVRTDSTWIATPVNNSEDPTQDPLVVDLSLEFDSHLLVHSDCEGYYLPIEFPEPLFVGDELTGGGMVGSSFGLMSELVQRNLSMTLRHIFLRV
;
A
#
# COMPACT_ATOMS: atom_id res chain seq x y z
N MET A 1 19.37 14.17 -5.07
CA MET A 1 18.57 13.18 -4.32
C MET A 1 17.77 13.85 -3.21
N ALA A 2 18.37 14.53 -2.21
CA ALA A 2 17.59 15.20 -1.16
C ALA A 2 16.73 16.41 -1.63
N ALA A 3 17.23 17.20 -2.59
CA ALA A 3 16.51 18.36 -3.13
C ALA A 3 15.23 17.97 -3.91
N ASP A 4 15.14 16.72 -4.36
CA ASP A 4 14.02 16.21 -5.16
C ASP A 4 12.84 15.87 -4.24
N PHE A 5 13.12 15.11 -3.17
CA PHE A 5 12.12 14.72 -2.19
C PHE A 5 11.49 15.90 -1.44
N SER A 6 12.26 16.89 -1.00
CA SER A 6 11.70 18.07 -0.34
C SER A 6 10.73 18.83 -1.24
N ASN A 7 11.07 18.98 -2.52
CA ASN A 7 10.22 19.65 -3.51
C ASN A 7 8.94 18.84 -3.78
N GLU A 8 9.06 17.51 -3.92
CA GLU A 8 7.90 16.63 -4.07
C GLU A 8 6.97 16.67 -2.85
N LEU A 9 7.52 16.72 -1.63
CA LEU A 9 6.73 16.87 -0.41
C LEU A 9 6.00 18.22 -0.36
N GLU A 10 6.60 19.30 -0.87
CA GLU A 10 5.93 20.60 -1.01
C GLU A 10 4.74 20.52 -1.98
N ILE A 11 4.92 19.87 -3.14
CA ILE A 11 3.85 19.63 -4.13
C ILE A 11 2.70 18.83 -3.48
N ILE A 12 3.04 17.74 -2.79
CA ILE A 12 2.07 16.90 -2.07
C ILE A 12 1.33 17.74 -1.01
N ASN A 13 2.05 18.53 -0.22
CA ASN A 13 1.46 19.38 0.82
C ASN A 13 0.52 20.44 0.25
N HIS A 14 0.86 21.04 -0.89
CA HIS A 14 -0.02 21.97 -1.57
C HIS A 14 -1.32 21.27 -2.03
N TYR A 15 -1.22 20.05 -2.58
CA TYR A 15 -2.39 19.27 -2.96
C TYR A 15 -3.25 18.87 -1.76
N LEU A 16 -2.65 18.42 -0.66
CA LEU A 16 -3.36 18.09 0.58
C LEU A 16 -4.20 19.27 1.08
N VAL A 17 -3.61 20.47 1.13
CA VAL A 17 -4.32 21.69 1.54
C VAL A 17 -5.49 22.00 0.60
N SER A 18 -5.33 21.79 -0.72
CA SER A 18 -6.41 21.97 -1.70
C SER A 18 -7.59 21.01 -1.46
N CYS A 19 -7.31 19.81 -0.92
CA CYS A 19 -8.30 18.82 -0.51
C CYS A 19 -8.83 19.03 0.92
N SER A 20 -8.47 20.14 1.58
CA SER A 20 -8.80 20.38 3.01
C SER A 20 -8.22 19.33 3.98
N LEU A 21 -7.11 18.71 3.60
CA LEU A 21 -6.33 17.79 4.44
C LEU A 21 -5.14 18.55 5.09
N PRO A 22 -4.65 18.09 6.25
CA PRO A 22 -3.47 18.68 6.86
C PRO A 22 -2.22 18.43 5.99
N SER A 23 -1.24 19.33 6.06
CA SER A 23 0.10 19.06 5.50
C SER A 23 0.87 18.06 6.37
N HIS A 24 1.76 17.30 5.73
CA HIS A 24 2.73 16.41 6.37
C HIS A 24 4.09 17.10 6.54
N ILE A 25 4.73 16.87 7.68
CA ILE A 25 6.10 17.31 7.95
C ILE A 25 6.92 16.05 8.19
N GLU A 26 7.87 15.77 7.30
CA GLU A 26 8.75 14.62 7.45
C GLU A 26 9.71 14.84 8.64
N PRO A 27 9.79 13.90 9.59
CA PRO A 27 10.74 14.00 10.69
C PRO A 27 12.18 14.02 10.16
N THR A 28 12.93 15.07 10.46
CA THR A 28 14.35 15.20 10.07
C THR A 28 15.30 14.58 11.10
N GLU A 29 14.81 14.31 12.30
CA GLU A 29 15.55 13.70 13.39
C GLU A 29 15.08 12.26 13.62
N SER A 30 16.02 11.40 14.01
CA SER A 30 15.68 10.03 14.40
C SER A 30 14.79 10.05 15.64
N ILE A 31 13.65 9.35 15.56
CA ILE A 31 12.74 9.22 16.69
C ILE A 31 13.31 8.18 17.67
N PRO A 32 13.57 8.53 18.94
CA PRO A 32 14.05 7.58 19.93
C PRO A 32 13.02 6.46 20.17
N GLY A 33 13.44 5.20 20.08
CA GLY A 33 12.58 4.06 20.38
C GLY A 33 13.05 2.75 19.77
N SER A 34 12.39 1.66 20.16
CA SER A 34 12.52 0.37 19.48
C SER A 34 11.52 0.29 18.32
N SER A 35 11.89 -0.39 17.25
CA SER A 35 10.97 -0.69 16.15
C SER A 35 9.70 -1.37 16.69
N ARG A 36 8.55 -0.92 16.20
CA ARG A 36 7.26 -1.57 16.49
C ARG A 36 7.02 -2.82 15.64
N ALA A 37 7.88 -3.09 14.66
CA ALA A 37 7.73 -4.24 13.78
C ALA A 37 8.07 -5.52 14.55
N ALA A 38 7.15 -6.48 14.57
CA ALA A 38 7.38 -7.81 15.14
C ALA A 38 8.39 -8.63 14.32
N TYR A 39 8.56 -8.28 13.05
CA TYR A 39 9.48 -8.91 12.11
C TYR A 39 10.43 -7.86 11.54
N THR A 40 11.69 -8.25 11.36
CA THR A 40 12.73 -7.38 10.80
C THR A 40 12.78 -7.43 9.26
N GLN A 41 12.06 -8.38 8.65
CA GLN A 41 12.02 -8.57 7.21
C GLN A 41 10.64 -8.98 6.74
N PHE A 42 10.26 -8.48 5.57
CA PHE A 42 9.10 -8.91 4.80
C PHE A 42 9.58 -9.07 3.35
N PRO A 43 9.75 -10.31 2.84
CA PRO A 43 10.24 -10.52 1.48
C PRO A 43 9.37 -9.79 0.48
N TYR A 44 10.02 -9.13 -0.49
CA TYR A 44 9.32 -8.30 -1.46
C TYR A 44 8.22 -9.07 -2.21
N SER A 45 8.49 -10.33 -2.56
CA SER A 45 7.51 -11.22 -3.22
C SER A 45 6.22 -11.43 -2.42
N PHE A 46 6.24 -11.26 -1.09
CA PHE A 46 5.05 -11.42 -0.26
C PHE A 46 4.04 -10.28 -0.50
N LEU A 47 4.48 -9.11 -1.00
CA LEU A 47 3.58 -8.03 -1.38
C LEU A 47 2.62 -8.48 -2.49
N HIS A 48 3.12 -9.20 -3.50
CA HIS A 48 2.28 -9.69 -4.60
C HIS A 48 1.25 -10.71 -4.11
N HIS A 49 1.64 -11.60 -3.21
CA HIS A 49 0.69 -12.52 -2.57
C HIS A 49 -0.33 -11.78 -1.70
N LEU A 50 0.08 -10.74 -0.97
CA LEU A 50 -0.83 -9.92 -0.17
C LEU A 50 -1.86 -9.20 -1.04
N ARG A 51 -1.42 -8.56 -2.13
CA ARG A 51 -2.29 -7.90 -3.11
C ARG A 51 -3.29 -8.88 -3.71
N ARG A 52 -2.85 -10.09 -4.06
CA ARG A 52 -3.73 -11.16 -4.52
C ARG A 52 -4.77 -11.55 -3.47
N VAL A 53 -4.36 -11.86 -2.25
CA VAL A 53 -5.29 -12.22 -1.18
C VAL A 53 -6.31 -11.09 -0.95
N TYR A 54 -5.84 -9.84 -0.92
CA TYR A 54 -6.72 -8.69 -0.76
C TYR A 54 -7.74 -8.58 -1.90
N ALA A 55 -7.31 -8.70 -3.16
CA ALA A 55 -8.17 -8.66 -4.34
C ALA A 55 -9.29 -9.73 -4.27
N HIS A 56 -8.93 -10.98 -3.98
CA HIS A 56 -9.90 -12.07 -3.89
C HIS A 56 -10.86 -11.89 -2.71
N VAL A 57 -10.37 -11.55 -1.51
CA VAL A 57 -11.23 -11.30 -0.34
C VAL A 57 -12.11 -10.06 -0.55
N ARG A 58 -11.65 -9.08 -1.34
CA ARG A 58 -12.43 -7.91 -1.69
C ARG A 58 -13.64 -8.23 -2.55
N THR A 59 -13.49 -9.15 -3.49
CA THR A 59 -14.55 -9.61 -4.38
C THR A 59 -15.44 -10.67 -3.75
N ASP A 60 -14.86 -11.59 -2.98
CA ASP A 60 -15.56 -12.66 -2.27
C ASP A 60 -15.02 -12.81 -0.84
N SER A 61 -15.78 -12.28 0.13
CA SER A 61 -15.43 -12.34 1.56
C SER A 61 -15.35 -13.77 2.12
N THR A 62 -15.87 -14.77 1.41
CA THR A 62 -15.82 -16.18 1.81
C THR A 62 -14.63 -16.92 1.20
N TRP A 63 -13.90 -16.27 0.29
CA TRP A 63 -12.74 -16.85 -0.36
C TRP A 63 -11.63 -17.18 0.64
N ILE A 64 -11.07 -18.38 0.50
CA ILE A 64 -9.96 -18.85 1.31
C ILE A 64 -8.72 -18.93 0.44
N ALA A 65 -7.63 -18.34 0.92
CA ALA A 65 -6.41 -18.30 0.14
C ALA A 65 -5.82 -19.70 -0.07
N THR A 66 -5.63 -20.01 -1.34
CA THR A 66 -4.84 -21.14 -1.80
C THR A 66 -3.43 -20.68 -2.16
N PRO A 67 -2.39 -21.47 -1.83
CA PRO A 67 -1.05 -21.24 -2.35
C PRO A 67 -1.07 -21.16 -3.87
N VAL A 68 -0.35 -20.19 -4.42
CA VAL A 68 -0.14 -20.06 -5.87
C VAL A 68 0.78 -21.19 -6.32
N ASN A 69 0.50 -21.79 -7.48
CA ASN A 69 1.37 -22.86 -7.99
C ASN A 69 2.76 -22.29 -8.30
N ASN A 70 3.82 -23.07 -8.11
CA ASN A 70 5.19 -22.60 -8.37
C ASN A 70 5.45 -22.20 -9.85
N SER A 71 4.59 -22.63 -10.78
CA SER A 71 4.65 -22.28 -12.20
C SER A 71 3.87 -21.00 -12.55
N GLU A 72 3.13 -20.44 -11.60
CA GLU A 72 2.29 -19.25 -11.78
C GLU A 72 2.98 -18.04 -11.15
N ASP A 73 2.84 -16.89 -11.81
CA ASP A 73 3.33 -15.62 -11.30
C ASP A 73 2.19 -14.90 -10.54
N PRO A 74 2.31 -14.67 -9.22
CA PRO A 74 1.27 -13.99 -8.44
C PRO A 74 1.02 -12.55 -8.89
N THR A 75 1.92 -11.91 -9.63
CA THR A 75 1.72 -10.56 -10.20
C THR A 75 0.73 -10.55 -11.36
N GLN A 76 0.47 -11.71 -11.98
CA GLN A 76 -0.37 -11.86 -13.16
C GLN A 76 -1.81 -12.30 -12.80
N ASP A 77 -2.20 -12.22 -11.53
CA ASP A 77 -3.58 -12.54 -11.13
C ASP A 77 -4.56 -11.52 -11.75
N PRO A 78 -5.52 -11.95 -12.59
CA PRO A 78 -6.40 -11.02 -13.30
C PRO A 78 -7.21 -10.12 -12.36
N LEU A 79 -7.62 -10.60 -11.19
CA LEU A 79 -8.36 -9.75 -10.24
C LEU A 79 -7.49 -8.63 -9.66
N VAL A 80 -6.18 -8.88 -9.48
CA VAL A 80 -5.26 -7.83 -9.02
C VAL A 80 -5.12 -6.76 -10.10
N VAL A 81 -4.98 -7.18 -11.36
CA VAL A 81 -4.89 -6.26 -12.51
C VAL A 81 -6.18 -5.46 -12.68
N ASP A 82 -7.34 -6.11 -12.61
CA ASP A 82 -8.63 -5.43 -12.79
C ASP A 82 -8.88 -4.42 -11.66
N LEU A 83 -8.65 -4.81 -10.41
CA LEU A 83 -8.90 -3.94 -9.25
C LEU A 83 -7.84 -2.84 -9.08
N SER A 84 -6.62 -2.98 -9.61
CA SER A 84 -5.64 -1.88 -9.57
C SER A 84 -6.04 -0.73 -10.49
N LEU A 85 -6.81 -1.01 -11.56
CA LEU A 85 -7.37 -0.01 -12.47
C LEU A 85 -8.58 0.73 -11.89
N GLU A 86 -9.10 0.33 -10.73
CA GLU A 86 -10.18 1.04 -10.03
C GLU A 86 -9.67 2.26 -9.26
N PHE A 87 -8.36 2.32 -8.98
CA PHE A 87 -7.68 3.47 -8.35
C PHE A 87 -8.21 3.86 -6.95
N ASP A 88 -8.90 2.95 -6.25
CA ASP A 88 -9.65 3.19 -5.01
C ASP A 88 -9.12 2.37 -3.80
N SER A 89 -7.93 1.81 -3.94
CA SER A 89 -7.33 0.93 -2.94
C SER A 89 -5.91 1.36 -2.66
N HIS A 90 -5.64 1.74 -1.42
CA HIS A 90 -4.31 2.13 -0.97
C HIS A 90 -3.31 1.00 -1.23
N LEU A 91 -3.69 -0.26 -1.05
CA LEU A 91 -2.81 -1.41 -1.33
C LEU A 91 -2.54 -1.68 -2.83
N LEU A 92 -3.54 -1.45 -3.69
CA LEU A 92 -3.50 -1.88 -5.10
C LEU A 92 -3.12 -0.77 -6.09
N VAL A 93 -3.27 0.49 -5.70
CA VAL A 93 -3.05 1.65 -6.58
C VAL A 93 -1.58 1.83 -6.96
N HIS A 94 -0.67 1.53 -6.03
CA HIS A 94 0.75 1.78 -6.23
C HIS A 94 1.40 0.71 -7.11
N SER A 95 2.38 1.16 -7.91
CA SER A 95 3.33 0.24 -8.52
C SER A 95 4.21 -0.40 -7.44
N ASP A 96 5.14 -1.22 -7.89
CA ASP A 96 6.03 -2.00 -7.04
C ASP A 96 7.06 -1.13 -6.30
N CYS A 97 7.49 -0.04 -6.92
CA CYS A 97 8.58 0.81 -6.43
C CYS A 97 8.26 2.30 -6.47
N GLU A 98 7.00 2.68 -6.74
CA GLU A 98 6.60 4.08 -6.88
C GLU A 98 5.44 4.44 -5.95
N GLY A 99 5.38 5.73 -5.64
CA GLY A 99 4.33 6.37 -4.86
C GLY A 99 4.70 6.55 -3.40
N TYR A 100 3.88 7.36 -2.72
CA TYR A 100 4.11 7.79 -1.35
C TYR A 100 3.01 7.29 -0.43
N TYR A 101 3.35 7.02 0.83
CA TYR A 101 2.37 6.85 1.90
C TYR A 101 2.56 7.90 2.97
N LEU A 102 1.46 8.53 3.37
CA LEU A 102 1.46 9.53 4.44
C LEU A 102 0.79 9.01 5.71
N PRO A 103 1.23 9.45 6.90
CA PRO A 103 0.53 9.24 8.17
C PRO A 103 -0.62 10.24 8.33
N ILE A 104 -1.49 10.34 7.33
CA ILE A 104 -2.68 11.21 7.31
C ILE A 104 -3.86 10.36 6.85
N GLU A 105 -5.01 10.52 7.50
CA GLU A 105 -6.22 9.77 7.18
C GLU A 105 -6.97 10.44 6.03
N PHE A 106 -7.20 9.68 4.96
CA PHE A 106 -8.10 10.03 3.86
C PHE A 106 -8.65 8.73 3.24
N PRO A 107 -9.91 8.73 2.76
CA PRO A 107 -10.59 7.50 2.38
C PRO A 107 -10.02 6.84 1.14
N GLU A 108 -9.69 7.62 0.11
CA GLU A 108 -9.26 7.13 -1.22
C GLU A 108 -7.85 7.62 -1.55
N PRO A 109 -7.03 6.85 -2.30
CA PRO A 109 -5.74 7.32 -2.78
C PRO A 109 -5.83 8.67 -3.51
N LEU A 110 -4.81 9.52 -3.31
CA LEU A 110 -4.74 10.83 -3.95
C LEU A 110 -3.86 10.77 -5.20
N PHE A 111 -4.22 11.56 -6.20
CA PHE A 111 -3.49 11.69 -7.46
C PHE A 111 -3.01 13.13 -7.60
N VAL A 112 -1.79 13.36 -7.16
CA VAL A 112 -1.16 14.69 -7.04
C VAL A 112 -0.61 15.17 -8.38
N GLY A 113 -0.23 14.26 -9.27
CA GLY A 113 0.19 14.54 -10.65
C GLY A 113 1.53 13.90 -11.04
N ASP A 114 1.78 13.83 -12.34
CA ASP A 114 2.95 13.15 -12.94
C ASP A 114 4.30 13.86 -12.68
N GLU A 115 4.25 15.01 -12.02
CA GLU A 115 5.42 15.79 -11.60
C GLU A 115 6.22 15.09 -10.50
N LEU A 116 5.58 14.15 -9.79
CA LEU A 116 6.23 13.34 -8.77
C LEU A 116 6.95 12.15 -9.40
N THR A 117 8.22 11.95 -9.06
CA THR A 117 9.02 10.79 -9.45
C THR A 117 8.36 9.47 -9.05
N GLY A 118 7.55 9.47 -7.99
CA GLY A 118 6.73 8.34 -7.54
C GLY A 118 5.42 8.10 -8.33
N GLY A 119 5.28 8.61 -9.55
CA GLY A 119 4.10 8.35 -10.38
C GLY A 119 2.81 9.02 -9.89
N GLY A 120 2.91 10.08 -9.08
CA GLY A 120 1.79 10.94 -8.70
C GLY A 120 0.81 10.38 -7.66
N MET A 121 0.91 9.11 -7.29
CA MET A 121 -0.01 8.45 -6.36
C MET A 121 0.44 8.62 -4.90
N VAL A 122 -0.49 9.01 -4.03
CA VAL A 122 -0.27 9.16 -2.59
C VAL A 122 -1.33 8.40 -1.81
N GLY A 123 -0.91 7.35 -1.11
CA GLY A 123 -1.74 6.53 -0.24
C GLY A 123 -1.73 7.01 1.22
N SER A 124 -2.78 6.63 1.95
CA SER A 124 -2.87 6.81 3.39
C SER A 124 -2.33 5.55 4.09
N SER A 125 -1.34 5.69 4.96
CA SER A 125 -0.90 4.54 5.78
C SER A 125 -2.00 4.07 6.76
N PHE A 126 -2.90 4.96 7.17
CA PHE A 126 -4.08 4.61 7.96
C PHE A 126 -5.15 3.92 7.11
N GLY A 127 -5.41 4.41 5.89
CA GLY A 127 -6.30 3.77 4.92
C GLY A 127 -5.84 2.35 4.59
N LEU A 128 -4.56 2.18 4.24
CA LEU A 128 -3.94 0.88 4.02
C LEU A 128 -4.09 -0.06 5.23
N MET A 129 -3.81 0.41 6.44
CA MET A 129 -4.00 -0.40 7.64
C MET A 129 -5.46 -0.83 7.81
N SER A 130 -6.40 0.09 7.55
CA SER A 130 -7.84 -0.18 7.59
C SER A 130 -8.23 -1.28 6.60
N GLU A 131 -7.75 -1.22 5.36
CA GLU A 131 -7.96 -2.25 4.33
C GLU A 131 -7.49 -3.64 4.79
N LEU A 132 -6.33 -3.70 5.42
CA LEU A 132 -5.73 -4.95 5.90
C LEU A 132 -6.46 -5.52 7.13
N VAL A 133 -6.93 -4.66 8.03
CA VAL A 133 -7.59 -5.05 9.29
C VAL A 133 -9.07 -5.39 9.07
N GLN A 134 -9.82 -4.56 8.35
CA GLN A 134 -11.28 -4.72 8.19
C GLN A 134 -11.63 -6.05 7.49
N ARG A 135 -10.79 -6.49 6.55
CA ARG A 135 -11.02 -7.73 5.80
C ARG A 135 -10.53 -8.99 6.53
N ASN A 136 -10.12 -8.87 7.79
CA ASN A 136 -9.63 -9.94 8.66
C ASN A 136 -8.64 -10.89 7.94
N LEU A 137 -7.72 -10.32 7.15
CA LEU A 137 -6.71 -11.07 6.41
C LEU A 137 -5.87 -11.98 7.33
N SER A 138 -5.83 -11.66 8.62
CA SER A 138 -5.17 -12.44 9.68
C SER A 138 -5.60 -13.91 9.75
N MET A 139 -6.86 -14.24 9.42
CA MET A 139 -7.34 -15.63 9.39
C MET A 139 -6.97 -16.37 8.10
N THR A 140 -7.01 -15.66 6.98
CA THR A 140 -6.75 -16.22 5.65
C THR A 140 -5.26 -16.51 5.44
N LEU A 141 -4.36 -15.64 5.93
CA LEU A 141 -2.90 -15.77 5.73
C LEU A 141 -2.26 -16.91 6.55
N ARG A 142 -2.90 -17.42 7.61
CA ARG A 142 -2.37 -18.55 8.42
C ARG A 142 -2.20 -19.84 7.60
N HIS A 143 -2.96 -20.01 6.52
CA HIS A 143 -2.88 -21.22 5.68
C HIS A 143 -1.77 -21.15 4.62
N ILE A 144 -1.29 -19.95 4.29
CA ILE A 144 -0.27 -19.73 3.24
C ILE A 144 1.14 -19.84 3.82
N PHE A 145 1.40 -19.21 4.97
CA PHE A 145 2.76 -19.07 5.51
C PHE A 145 3.24 -20.20 6.42
N LEU A 146 2.40 -21.21 6.69
CA LEU A 146 2.76 -22.38 7.52
C LEU A 146 3.07 -23.64 6.70
N ARG A 147 3.19 -23.53 5.36
CA ARG A 147 3.51 -24.65 4.46
C ARG A 147 4.62 -24.33 3.45
N VAL A 148 5.43 -23.30 3.72
CA VAL A 148 6.70 -23.06 3.01
C VAL A 148 7.85 -23.56 3.87
#